data_AF-A0A0G1CDL5-F1
#
_entry.id   AF-A0A0G1CDL5-F1
#
_cell.length_a   1.000
_cell.length_b   1.000
_cell.length_c   1.000
_cell.angle_alpha   90.00
_cell.angle_beta   90.00
_cell.angle_gamma   90.00
#
_symmetry.space_group_name_H-M   'P 1'
#
loop_
_entity.id
_entity.type
_entity.pdbx_description
1 polymer ?
#
loop_
_entity_poly.entity_id
_entity_poly.type
_entity_poly.pdbx_seq_one_letter_code
_entity_poly.pdbx_strand_id
1 'polypeptide(L)'
;MEKDNIQSSPATKHPHYYGNLIRKQLFFAAFVIMIAALIDSELRNFYLFIGLFGVVGFTILAGLTSPQKRGIMFTDVLVSSFMFLIFEYFAISAFIRYEDFSDPVFFFRQLIAVIYLVILYYSTKTLRYYDDAEGHK
;
A
#
# COMPACT_ATOMS: atom_id res chain seq x y z
N MET A 1 49.55 -10.32 6.30
CA MET A 1 48.73 -9.83 5.17
C MET A 1 47.32 -9.66 5.70
N GLU A 2 46.84 -8.43 5.60
CA GLU A 2 45.53 -7.84 5.93
C GLU A 2 44.44 -8.80 6.45
N LYS A 3 43.98 -8.57 7.68
CA LYS A 3 42.67 -9.04 8.12
C LYS A 3 41.64 -8.05 7.55
N ASP A 4 40.74 -8.54 6.71
CA ASP A 4 39.61 -7.78 6.19
C ASP A 4 38.74 -7.27 7.35
N ASN A 5 39.01 -6.04 7.78
CA ASN A 5 38.17 -5.28 8.68
C ASN A 5 36.98 -4.74 7.87
N ILE A 6 36.04 -5.64 7.54
CA ILE A 6 34.72 -5.23 7.07
C ILE A 6 34.00 -4.65 8.28
N GLN A 7 34.23 -3.36 8.47
CA GLN A 7 33.50 -2.53 9.41
C GLN A 7 32.04 -2.50 8.95
N SER A 8 31.26 -3.48 9.41
CA SER A 8 29.82 -3.51 9.23
C SER A 8 29.26 -2.24 9.86
N SER A 9 28.89 -1.29 9.00
CA SER A 9 28.19 -0.07 9.40
C SER A 9 27.05 -0.48 10.33
N PRO A 10 26.93 0.07 11.55
CA PRO A 10 25.83 -0.27 12.44
C PRO A 10 24.55 0.05 11.67
N ALA A 11 23.80 -0.99 11.31
CA ALA A 11 22.49 -0.81 10.71
C ALA A 11 21.69 0.04 11.70
N THR A 12 21.49 1.31 11.37
CA THR A 12 20.69 2.24 12.18
C THR A 12 19.29 1.66 12.22
N LYS A 13 19.01 0.90 13.28
CA LYS A 13 17.67 0.36 13.54
C LYS A 13 16.77 1.56 13.74
N HIS A 14 15.84 1.75 12.82
CA HIS A 14 14.72 2.66 13.00
C HIS A 14 13.58 1.85 13.64
N PRO A 15 13.44 1.85 14.99
CA PRO A 15 12.51 0.96 15.69
C PRO A 15 11.04 1.18 15.31
N HIS A 16 10.72 2.29 14.65
CA HIS A 16 9.36 2.65 14.22
C HIS A 16 9.21 2.85 12.71
N TYR A 17 10.14 2.30 11.91
CA TYR A 17 9.99 2.23 10.46
C TYR A 17 9.21 0.97 10.04
N TYR A 18 8.04 1.16 9.43
CA TYR A 18 7.19 0.07 8.96
C TYR A 18 7.23 -0.12 7.44
N GLY A 19 8.18 0.50 6.73
CA GLY A 19 8.21 0.43 5.26
C GLY A 19 8.35 -0.98 4.71
N ASN A 20 9.03 -1.91 5.39
CA ASN A 20 9.05 -3.31 4.94
C ASN A 20 7.65 -3.96 4.89
N LEU A 21 6.76 -3.58 5.81
CA LEU A 21 5.37 -4.03 5.81
C LEU A 21 4.58 -3.35 4.68
N ILE A 22 4.72 -2.02 4.55
CA ILE A 22 4.08 -1.23 3.50
C ILE A 22 4.42 -1.77 2.11
N ARG A 23 5.70 -2.08 1.85
CA ARG A 23 6.17 -2.66 0.57
C ARG A 23 5.47 -3.97 0.23
N LYS A 24 5.41 -4.89 1.20
CA LYS A 24 4.75 -6.19 1.01
C LYS A 24 3.26 -6.00 0.76
N GLN A 25 2.62 -5.10 1.49
CA GLN A 25 1.19 -4.84 1.35
C GLN A 25 0.84 -4.12 0.03
N LEU A 26 1.65 -3.15 -0.42
CA LEU A 26 1.46 -2.49 -1.72
C LEU A 26 1.60 -3.49 -2.88
N PHE A 27 2.62 -4.36 -2.83
CA PHE A 27 2.77 -5.42 -3.83
C PHE A 27 1.61 -6.42 -3.80
N PHE A 28 1.18 -6.81 -2.59
CA PHE A 28 0.03 -7.68 -2.42
C PHE A 28 -1.27 -7.03 -2.93
N ALA A 29 -1.48 -5.73 -2.67
CA ALA A 29 -2.61 -4.98 -3.22
C ALA A 29 -2.62 -5.00 -4.74
N ALA A 30 -1.47 -4.77 -5.38
CA ALA A 30 -1.33 -4.84 -6.84
C ALA A 30 -1.72 -6.24 -7.37
N PHE A 31 -1.26 -7.30 -6.71
CA PHE A 31 -1.64 -8.66 -7.06
C PHE A 31 -3.14 -8.91 -6.91
N VAL A 32 -3.75 -8.47 -5.81
CA VAL A 32 -5.20 -8.62 -5.58
C VAL A 32 -6.02 -7.83 -6.61
N ILE A 33 -5.63 -6.60 -6.94
CA ILE A 33 -6.28 -5.78 -7.99
C ILE A 33 -6.21 -6.49 -9.35
N MET A 34 -5.08 -7.10 -9.68
CA MET A 34 -4.91 -7.84 -10.93
C MET A 34 -5.90 -9.01 -11.05
N ILE A 35 -6.15 -9.74 -9.95
CA ILE A 35 -7.14 -10.82 -9.92
C ILE A 35 -8.57 -10.26 -9.94
N ALA A 36 -8.85 -9.26 -9.10
CA ALA A 36 -10.16 -8.62 -9.00
C ALA A 36 -10.65 -8.09 -10.35
N ALA A 37 -9.75 -7.54 -11.17
CA ALA A 37 -10.04 -7.05 -12.51
C ALA A 37 -10.62 -8.11 -13.47
N LEU A 38 -10.35 -9.40 -13.23
CA LEU A 38 -10.89 -10.50 -14.04
C LEU A 38 -12.32 -10.90 -13.62
N ILE A 39 -12.72 -10.56 -12.41
CA ILE A 39 -13.98 -10.97 -11.79
C ILE A 39 -15.00 -9.83 -11.82
N ASP A 40 -14.55 -8.63 -11.49
CA ASP A 40 -15.39 -7.45 -11.29
C ASP A 40 -15.72 -6.77 -12.63
N SER A 41 -16.78 -7.30 -13.26
CA SER A 41 -17.26 -6.83 -14.56
C SER A 41 -17.84 -5.41 -14.52
N GLU A 42 -18.34 -4.94 -13.37
CA GLU A 42 -18.94 -3.61 -13.22
C GLU A 42 -17.90 -2.50 -13.30
N LEU A 43 -16.70 -2.74 -12.76
CA LEU A 43 -15.59 -1.79 -12.77
C LEU A 43 -14.60 -2.04 -13.91
N ARG A 44 -14.99 -2.78 -14.97
CA ARG A 44 -14.10 -3.12 -16.08
C ARG A 44 -13.37 -1.91 -16.67
N ASN A 45 -14.09 -0.83 -16.96
CA ASN A 45 -13.48 0.40 -17.51
C ASN A 45 -12.52 1.04 -16.51
N PHE A 46 -12.85 1.00 -15.22
CA PHE A 46 -11.98 1.49 -14.15
C PHE A 46 -10.69 0.65 -14.08
N TYR A 47 -10.77 -0.69 -14.13
CA TYR A 47 -9.61 -1.58 -14.12
C TYR A 47 -8.78 -1.54 -15.41
N LEU A 48 -9.34 -1.16 -16.56
CA LEU A 48 -8.52 -0.96 -17.77
C LEU A 48 -7.47 0.14 -17.57
N PHE A 49 -7.81 1.18 -16.82
CA PHE A 49 -6.87 2.24 -16.47
C PHE A 49 -6.12 1.93 -15.17
N ILE A 50 -6.84 1.73 -14.06
CA ILE A 50 -6.23 1.56 -12.74
C ILE A 50 -5.66 0.15 -12.55
N GLY A 51 -6.25 -0.88 -13.13
CA GLY A 51 -5.68 -2.22 -13.10
C GLY A 51 -4.35 -2.28 -13.86
N LEU A 52 -4.29 -1.76 -15.10
CA LEU A 52 -3.05 -1.80 -15.88
C LEU A 52 -1.97 -0.86 -15.31
N PHE A 53 -2.28 0.42 -15.19
CA PHE A 53 -1.29 1.42 -14.74
C PHE A 53 -1.09 1.40 -13.23
N GLY A 54 -2.14 1.12 -12.46
CA GLY A 54 -2.04 1.05 -11.00
C GLY A 54 -1.26 -0.18 -10.55
N VAL A 55 -1.42 -1.36 -11.15
CA VAL A 55 -0.59 -2.53 -10.76
C VAL A 55 0.90 -2.23 -10.95
N VAL A 56 1.28 -1.65 -12.08
CA VAL A 56 2.67 -1.22 -12.33
C VAL A 56 3.08 -0.11 -11.36
N GLY A 57 2.24 0.92 -11.21
CA GLY A 57 2.49 2.07 -10.35
C GLY A 57 2.68 1.69 -8.88
N PHE A 58 1.80 0.84 -8.33
CA PHE A 58 1.87 0.34 -6.96
C PHE A 58 3.08 -0.58 -6.76
N THR A 59 3.45 -1.38 -7.77
CA THR A 59 4.66 -2.20 -7.72
C THR A 59 5.92 -1.33 -7.69
N ILE A 60 5.98 -0.29 -8.53
CA ILE A 60 7.08 0.68 -8.51
C ILE A 60 7.11 1.42 -7.17
N LEU A 61 5.96 1.89 -6.69
CA LEU A 61 5.85 2.59 -5.42
C LEU A 61 6.35 1.70 -4.26
N ALA A 62 5.95 0.42 -4.23
CA ALA A 62 6.49 -0.57 -3.29
C ALA A 62 8.01 -0.77 -3.45
N GLY A 63 8.54 -0.70 -4.66
CA GLY A 63 9.99 -0.72 -4.89
C GLY A 63 10.69 0.49 -4.28
N LEU A 64 10.07 1.67 -4.40
CA LEU A 64 10.61 2.97 -3.99
C LEU A 64 10.44 3.28 -2.51
N THR A 65 9.46 2.69 -1.81
CA THR A 65 9.25 2.86 -0.36
C THR A 65 10.53 2.51 0.37
N SER A 66 11.17 3.53 0.95
CA SER A 66 12.47 3.41 1.60
C SER A 66 12.55 4.27 2.86
N PRO A 67 13.41 3.90 3.82
CA PRO A 67 13.55 4.64 5.08
C PRO A 67 14.34 5.95 4.93
N GLN A 68 14.62 6.40 3.72
CA GLN A 68 15.44 7.61 3.51
C GLN A 68 14.65 8.71 2.80
N LYS A 69 13.46 8.41 2.28
CA LYS A 69 12.71 9.31 1.41
C LYS A 69 11.35 9.65 2.01
N ARG A 70 11.31 10.68 2.87
CA ARG A 70 10.07 11.21 3.47
C ARG A 70 8.97 11.49 2.44
N GLY A 71 9.34 12.03 1.28
CA GLY A 71 8.41 12.29 0.17
C GLY A 71 7.71 11.03 -0.35
N ILE A 72 8.39 9.88 -0.39
CA ILE A 72 7.75 8.62 -0.82
C ILE A 72 6.75 8.14 0.24
N MET A 73 7.07 8.29 1.53
CA MET A 73 6.14 7.91 2.60
C MET A 73 4.89 8.80 2.61
N PHE A 74 5.03 10.08 2.30
CA PHE A 74 3.89 10.97 2.12
C PHE A 74 3.02 10.56 0.92
N THR A 75 3.65 10.18 -0.20
CA THR A 75 2.94 9.61 -1.35
C THR A 75 2.20 8.33 -0.98
N ASP A 76 2.81 7.44 -0.19
CA ASP A 76 2.17 6.22 0.29
C ASP A 76 0.91 6.54 1.13
N VAL A 77 0.96 7.58 1.99
CA VAL A 77 -0.21 8.07 2.74
C VAL A 77 -1.32 8.57 1.81
N LEU A 78 -0.98 9.40 0.81
CA LEU A 78 -1.98 9.95 -0.11
C LEU A 78 -2.63 8.84 -0.95
N VAL A 79 -1.81 8.01 -1.59
CA VAL A 79 -2.28 6.91 -2.44
C VAL A 79 -3.14 5.94 -1.65
N SER A 80 -2.70 5.53 -0.45
CA SER A 80 -3.47 4.60 0.37
C SER A 80 -4.78 5.21 0.88
N SER A 81 -4.81 6.51 1.19
CA SER A 81 -6.06 7.21 1.54
C SER A 81 -7.06 7.18 0.38
N PHE A 82 -6.62 7.56 -0.83
CA PHE A 82 -7.51 7.56 -1.99
C PHE A 82 -8.02 6.17 -2.35
N MET A 83 -7.13 5.17 -2.36
CA MET A 83 -7.52 3.80 -2.70
C MET A 83 -8.45 3.20 -1.64
N PHE A 84 -8.21 3.46 -0.35
CA PHE A 84 -9.14 3.04 0.70
C PHE A 84 -10.54 3.60 0.47
N LEU A 85 -10.65 4.92 0.28
CA LEU A 85 -11.95 5.57 0.11
C LEU A 85 -12.70 5.08 -1.13
N ILE A 86 -12.00 4.90 -2.26
CA ILE A 86 -12.59 4.43 -3.51
C ILE A 86 -13.08 2.98 -3.38
N PHE A 87 -12.24 2.08 -2.89
CA PHE A 87 -12.59 0.66 -2.80
C PHE A 87 -13.61 0.38 -1.70
N GLU A 88 -13.58 1.11 -0.58
CA GLU A 88 -14.62 0.99 0.46
C GLU A 88 -15.97 1.48 -0.08
N TYR A 89 -16.00 2.60 -0.82
CA TYR A 89 -17.22 3.05 -1.49
C TYR A 89 -17.78 1.99 -2.45
N PHE A 90 -16.92 1.38 -3.27
CA PHE A 90 -17.33 0.33 -4.18
C PHE A 90 -17.75 -0.96 -3.48
N ALA A 91 -17.14 -1.30 -2.34
CA ALA A 91 -17.52 -2.45 -1.53
C ALA A 91 -18.91 -2.24 -0.92
N ILE A 92 -19.16 -1.08 -0.28
CA ILE A 92 -20.48 -0.72 0.25
C ILE A 92 -21.53 -0.72 -0.87
N SER A 93 -21.20 -0.16 -2.04
CA SER A 93 -22.12 -0.17 -3.19
C SER A 93 -22.42 -1.58 -3.72
N ALA A 94 -21.44 -2.50 -3.69
CA ALA A 94 -21.66 -3.90 -4.06
C ALA A 94 -22.56 -4.59 -3.03
N PHE A 95 -22.30 -4.36 -1.74
CA PHE A 95 -23.09 -4.95 -0.66
C PHE A 95 -24.55 -4.49 -0.71
N ILE A 96 -24.81 -3.20 -0.93
CA ILE A 96 -26.18 -2.68 -1.08
C ILE A 96 -26.89 -3.28 -2.31
N ARG A 97 -26.15 -3.57 -3.38
CA ARG A 97 -26.72 -4.08 -4.63
C ARG A 97 -27.03 -5.58 -4.56
N TYR A 98 -26.13 -6.36 -3.99
CA TYR A 98 -26.22 -7.82 -3.99
C TYR A 98 -26.82 -8.38 -2.71
N GLU A 99 -26.76 -7.61 -1.60
CA GLU A 99 -27.19 -8.02 -0.26
C GLU A 99 -26.57 -9.34 0.23
N ASP A 100 -25.40 -9.71 -0.31
CA ASP A 100 -24.69 -10.95 -0.02
C ASP A 100 -23.22 -10.68 0.32
N PHE A 101 -22.80 -11.13 1.50
CA PHE A 101 -21.40 -11.09 1.95
C PHE A 101 -20.51 -12.11 1.22
N SER A 102 -21.11 -13.11 0.58
CA SER A 102 -20.42 -14.18 -0.14
C SER A 102 -20.14 -13.82 -1.60
N ASP A 103 -20.65 -12.68 -2.07
CA ASP A 103 -20.43 -12.22 -3.42
C ASP A 103 -18.92 -11.93 -3.65
N PRO A 104 -18.30 -12.50 -4.69
CA PRO A 104 -16.87 -12.34 -4.93
C PRO A 104 -16.50 -10.89 -5.26
N VAL A 105 -17.37 -10.12 -5.92
CA VAL A 105 -17.09 -8.71 -6.26
C VAL A 105 -17.02 -7.87 -4.98
N PHE A 106 -18.00 -8.03 -4.08
CA PHE A 106 -17.95 -7.44 -2.75
C PHE A 106 -16.67 -7.84 -2.00
N PHE A 107 -16.38 -9.14 -1.93
CA PHE A 107 -15.24 -9.66 -1.19
C PHE A 107 -13.91 -9.04 -1.65
N PHE A 108 -13.65 -9.02 -2.96
CA PHE A 108 -12.40 -8.46 -3.49
C PHE A 108 -12.29 -6.95 -3.28
N ARG A 109 -13.38 -6.19 -3.48
CA ARG A 109 -13.39 -4.75 -3.21
C ARG A 109 -13.11 -4.45 -1.73
N GLN A 110 -13.75 -5.19 -0.83
CA GLN A 110 -13.54 -5.05 0.62
C GLN A 110 -12.11 -5.44 1.02
N LEU A 111 -11.57 -6.53 0.47
CA LEU A 111 -10.21 -6.98 0.73
C LEU A 111 -9.19 -5.90 0.33
N ILE A 112 -9.36 -5.30 -0.85
CA ILE A 112 -8.49 -4.21 -1.33
C ILE A 112 -8.59 -3.01 -0.38
N ALA A 113 -9.80 -2.61 0.02
CA ALA A 113 -10.00 -1.50 0.96
C ALA A 113 -9.24 -1.74 2.28
N VAL A 114 -9.36 -2.95 2.86
CA VAL A 114 -8.65 -3.29 4.11
C VAL A 114 -7.13 -3.26 3.94
N ILE A 115 -6.59 -3.76 2.82
CA ILE A 115 -5.16 -3.70 2.56
C ILE A 115 -4.68 -2.23 2.53
N TYR A 116 -5.41 -1.34 1.86
CA TYR A 116 -5.05 0.08 1.82
C TYR A 116 -5.24 0.81 3.15
N LEU A 117 -6.22 0.42 3.96
CA LEU A 117 -6.34 0.92 5.33
C LEU A 117 -5.12 0.55 6.19
N VAL A 118 -4.62 -0.68 6.05
CA VAL A 118 -3.41 -1.14 6.72
C VAL A 118 -2.20 -0.33 6.24
N ILE A 119 -2.05 -0.15 4.92
CA ILE A 119 -0.97 0.66 4.35
C ILE A 119 -1.03 2.09 4.90
N LEU A 120 -2.21 2.71 4.94
CA LEU A 120 -2.42 4.06 5.46
C LEU A 120 -1.98 4.19 6.91
N TYR A 121 -2.40 3.25 7.77
CA TYR A 121 -2.05 3.27 9.18
C TYR A 121 -0.53 3.18 9.42
N TYR A 122 0.15 2.28 8.72
CA TYR A 122 1.59 2.11 8.90
C TYR A 122 2.40 3.23 8.21
N SER A 123 1.89 3.79 7.11
CA SER A 123 2.53 4.91 6.42
C SER A 123 2.46 6.18 7.26
N THR A 124 1.31 6.47 7.88
CA THR A 124 1.15 7.59 8.81
C THR A 124 2.01 7.43 10.07
N LYS A 125 2.06 6.23 10.66
CA LYS A 125 2.98 5.93 11.77
C LYS A 125 4.43 6.20 11.42
N THR A 126 4.84 5.80 10.22
CA THR A 126 6.23 5.97 9.79
C THR A 126 6.53 7.44 9.48
N LEU A 127 5.59 8.17 8.89
CA LEU A 127 5.72 9.61 8.63
C LEU A 127 5.85 10.42 9.93
N ARG A 128 5.02 10.12 10.94
CA ARG A 128 5.12 10.76 12.26
C ARG A 128 6.52 10.61 12.87
N TYR A 129 7.10 9.42 12.76
CA TYR A 129 8.45 9.18 13.27
C TYR A 129 9.53 10.01 12.55
N TYR A 130 9.37 10.30 11.26
CA TYR A 130 10.28 11.23 10.57
C TYR A 130 10.16 12.64 11.12
N ASP A 131 8.93 13.12 11.32
CA ASP A 131 8.68 14.47 11.82
C ASP A 131 9.27 14.65 13.23
N ASP A 132 9.11 13.65 14.10
CA ASP A 132 9.72 13.62 15.44
C ASP A 132 11.26 13.62 15.36
N ALA A 133 11.85 12.87 14.42
CA ALA A 133 13.31 12.78 14.25
C ALA A 133 13.95 14.03 13.62
N GLU A 134 13.23 14.76 12.77
CA GLU A 134 13.67 16.04 12.20
C GLU A 134 13.60 17.18 13.22
N GLY A 135 12.63 17.17 14.14
CA GLY A 135 12.49 18.18 15.20
C GLY A 135 13.57 18.14 16.30
N HIS A 136 14.41 17.10 16.32
CA HIS A 136 15.54 16.94 17.25
C HIS A 136 16.91 17.25 16.63
N LYS A 137 16.96 17.77 15.39
CA LYS A 137 18.17 18.24 14.73
C LYS A 137 18.22 19.76 14.67
#